data_AF-A0A6C0CC55-F1
#
_entry.id   AF-A0A6C0CC55-F1
#
_cell.length_a   1.000
_cell.length_b   1.000
_cell.length_c   1.000
_cell.angle_alpha   90.00
_cell.angle_beta   90.00
_cell.angle_gamma   90.00
#
_symmetry.space_group_name_H-M   'P 1'
#
loop_
_entity.id
_entity.type
_entity.pdbx_description
1 polymer ?
#
loop_
_entity_poly.entity_id
_entity_poly.type
_entity_poly.pdbx_seq_one_letter_code
_entity_poly.pdbx_strand_id
1 'polypeptide(L)' 'MFFSLLKSKLQKKQGLYYEDLNNNIKEVIKTIPEDYYKRILNGTYNRQTKYIRKNKVRKYKNYKD' A
#
# COMPACT_ATOMS: atom_id res chain seq x y z
N MET A 1 -3.28 -3.71 -0.71
CA MET A 1 -2.42 -3.56 0.48
C MET A 1 -0.96 -3.84 0.14
N PHE A 2 -0.60 -5.07 -0.29
CA PHE A 2 0.78 -5.41 -0.64
C PHE A 2 1.40 -4.48 -1.70
N PHE A 3 0.79 -4.40 -2.89
CA PHE A 3 1.31 -3.58 -3.99
C PHE A 3 1.36 -2.08 -3.68
N SER A 4 0.54 -1.58 -2.75
CA SER A 4 0.61 -0.20 -2.30
C SER A 4 1.88 0.06 -1.48
N LEU A 5 2.23 -0.85 -0.56
CA LEU A 5 3.49 -0.79 0.17
C LEU A 5 4.69 -0.97 -0.77
N LEU A 6 4.64 -1.98 -1.64
CA LEU A 6 5.73 -2.28 -2.58
C LEU A 6 6.04 -1.07 -3.45
N LYS A 7 5.00 -0.43 -4.03
CA LYS A 7 5.16 0.81 -4.81
C LYS A 7 5.74 1.94 -3.98
N SER A 8 5.26 2.15 -2.75
CA SER A 8 5.79 3.21 -1.86
C SER A 8 7.27 3.00 -1.50
N LYS A 9 7.71 1.74 -1.33
CA LYS A 9 9.13 1.43 -1.09
C LYS A 9 9.97 1.60 -2.36
N LEU A 10 9.49 1.13 -3.50
CA LEU A 10 10.18 1.26 -4.79
C LEU A 10 10.31 2.73 -5.22
N GLN A 11 9.31 3.57 -4.95
CA GLN A 11 9.36 5.01 -5.25
C GLN A 11 10.52 5.74 -4.55
N LYS A 12 11.03 5.19 -3.44
CA LYS A 12 12.17 5.77 -2.71
C LYS A 12 13.54 5.32 -3.26
N LYS A 13 13.56 4.34 -4.16
CA LYS A 13 14.79 3.82 -4.77
C LYS A 13 15.07 4.57 -6.07
N GLN A 14 16.35 4.73 -6.39
CA GLN A 14 16.81 5.37 -7.62
C GLN A 14 17.13 4.31 -8.68
N GLY A 15 17.17 4.73 -9.95
CA GLY A 15 17.43 3.86 -11.10
C GLY A 15 16.20 3.65 -11.97
N LEU A 16 16.33 3.99 -13.26
CA LEU A 16 15.27 3.91 -14.26
C LEU A 16 15.45 2.70 -15.20
N TYR A 17 16.66 2.14 -15.23
CA TYR A 17 16.98 1.01 -16.09
C TYR A 17 16.36 -0.30 -15.56
N TYR A 18 16.19 -1.26 -16.47
CA TYR A 18 15.60 -2.55 -16.15
C TYR A 18 16.38 -3.31 -15.06
N GLU A 19 17.71 -3.28 -15.12
CA GLU A 19 18.59 -3.97 -14.16
C GLU A 19 18.44 -3.38 -12.76
N ASP A 20 18.44 -2.04 -12.66
CA ASP A 20 18.19 -1.33 -11.41
C ASP A 20 16.82 -1.68 -10.84
N LEU A 21 15.78 -1.67 -11.69
CA LEU A 21 14.42 -2.01 -11.27
C LEU A 21 14.33 -3.44 -10.74
N ASN A 22 14.93 -4.42 -11.42
CA ASN A 22 14.91 -5.82 -11.02
C ASN A 22 15.65 -6.02 -9.68
N ASN A 23 16.82 -5.37 -9.52
CA ASN A 23 17.58 -5.42 -8.27
C ASN A 23 16.83 -4.74 -7.12
N ASN A 24 16.25 -3.57 -7.36
CA ASN A 24 15.44 -2.83 -6.40
C ASN A 24 14.23 -3.65 -5.93
N ILE A 25 13.55 -4.35 -6.82
CA ILE A 25 12.42 -5.23 -6.46
C ILE A 25 12.89 -6.36 -5.52
N LYS A 26 13.99 -7.05 -5.87
CA LYS A 26 14.54 -8.13 -5.04
C LYS A 26 14.95 -7.65 -3.66
N GLU A 27 15.61 -6.49 -3.57
CA GLU A 27 16.04 -5.89 -2.32
C GLU A 27 14.83 -5.48 -1.45
N VAL A 28 13.85 -4.79 -2.05
CA VAL A 28 12.64 -4.34 -1.35
C VAL A 28 11.85 -5.52 -0.79
N ILE A 29 11.71 -6.62 -1.53
CA ILE A 29 11.02 -7.83 -1.05
C ILE A 29 11.75 -8.41 0.16
N LYS A 30 13.08 -8.53 0.11
CA LYS A 30 13.88 -9.03 1.26
C LYS A 30 13.80 -8.13 2.49
N THR A 31 13.60 -6.83 2.29
CA THR A 31 13.54 -5.85 3.38
C THR A 31 12.18 -5.85 4.11
N ILE A 32 11.12 -6.37 3.49
CA ILE A 32 9.80 -6.42 4.12
C ILE A 32 9.79 -7.54 5.18
N PRO A 33 9.42 -7.25 6.45
CA PRO A 33 9.35 -8.26 7.49
C PRO A 33 8.32 -9.35 7.16
N GLU A 34 8.62 -10.61 7.51
CA GLU A 34 7.71 -11.74 7.29
C GLU A 34 6.33 -11.53 7.93
N ASP A 35 6.30 -10.93 9.13
CA ASP A 35 5.06 -10.61 9.85
C ASP A 35 4.11 -9.73 9.04
N TYR A 36 4.64 -8.85 8.19
CA TYR A 36 3.81 -8.01 7.32
C TYR A 36 3.02 -8.86 6.32
N TYR A 37 3.64 -9.91 5.75
CA TYR A 37 2.95 -10.83 4.85
C TYR A 37 1.85 -11.60 5.58
N LYS A 38 2.13 -12.10 6.80
CA LYS A 38 1.13 -12.76 7.65
C LYS A 38 -0.05 -11.85 7.95
N ARG A 39 0.21 -10.58 8.29
CA ARG A 39 -0.82 -9.56 8.52
C ARG A 39 -1.67 -9.29 7.28
N ILE A 40 -1.09 -9.21 6.09
CA ILE A 40 -1.85 -9.05 4.85
C ILE A 40 -2.76 -10.25 4.61
N LEU A 41 -2.23 -11.46 4.74
CA LEU A 41 -3.00 -12.69 4.52
C LEU A 41 -4.16 -12.77 5.52
N ASN A 42 -3.89 -12.60 6.81
CA ASN A 42 -4.90 -12.60 7.86
C ASN A 42 -5.93 -11.49 7.65
N GLY A 43 -5.51 -10.28 7.29
CA GLY A 43 -6.41 -9.17 7.00
C GLY A 43 -7.26 -9.39 5.74
N THR A 44 -6.79 -10.20 4.79
CA THR A 44 -7.53 -10.55 3.58
C THR A 44 -8.55 -11.66 3.86
N TYR A 45 -8.15 -12.70 4.60
CA TYR A 45 -9.04 -13.78 5.04
C TYR A 45 -10.12 -13.29 6.00
N ASN A 46 -9.75 -12.49 6.99
CA ASN A 46 -10.68 -11.94 7.99
C ASN A 46 -11.42 -10.69 7.49
N ARG A 47 -11.28 -10.35 6.20
CA ARG A 47 -11.94 -9.18 5.64
C ARG A 47 -13.45 -9.42 5.67
N GLN A 48 -14.18 -8.49 6.27
CA GLN A 48 -15.64 -8.54 6.25
C GLN A 48 -16.13 -8.57 4.80
N THR A 49 -16.92 -9.59 4.48
CA THR A 49 -17.46 -9.84 3.14
C THR A 49 -18.51 -8.79 2.76
N LYS A 50 -19.22 -8.27 3.75
CA LYS A 50 -20.23 -7.23 3.57
C LYS A 50 -19.58 -5.85 3.62
N TYR A 51 -19.92 -5.02 2.64
CA TYR A 51 -19.52 -3.62 2.60
C TYR A 51 -20.11 -2.87 3.81
N ILE A 52 -19.26 -2.36 4.70
CA ILE A 52 -19.70 -1.41 5.73
C ILE A 52 -19.81 -0.03 5.10
N ARG A 53 -21.04 0.48 4.98
CA ARG A 53 -21.29 1.85 4.56
C ARG A 53 -20.71 2.81 5.60
N LYS A 54 -19.70 3.59 5.21
CA LYS A 54 -19.21 4.70 6.04
C LYS A 54 -20.13 5.90 5.88
N ASN A 55 -20.59 6.47 7.00
CA ASN A 55 -21.32 7.73 7.02
C ASN A 55 -20.39 8.86 6.55
N LYS A 56 -20.42 9.17 5.25
CA LYS A 56 -19.71 10.32 4.67
C LYS A 56 -20.56 11.57 4.87
N VAL A 57 -20.30 12.32 5.93
CA VAL A 57 -20.79 13.69 6.04
C VAL A 57 -19.93 14.56 5.12
N ARG A 58 -20.55 15.18 4.10
CA ARG A 58 -19.86 16.19 3.27
C ARG A 58 -19.53 17.37 4.18
N LYS A 59 -18.23 17.67 4.35
CA LYS A 59 -17.81 18.95 4.94
C LYS A 59 -17.89 20.01 3.85
N TYR A 60 -18.84 20.92 3.95
CA TYR A 60 -18.87 22.11 3.08
C TYR A 60 -17.69 23.01 3.43
N LYS A 61 -17.02 23.54 2.39
CA LYS A 61 -16.03 24.61 2.58
C LYS A 61 -16.80 25.92 2.60
N ASN A 62 -16.67 26.69 3.69
CA ASN A 62 -17.18 28.04 3.77
C ASN A 62 -16.24 28.94 2.96
N TYR A 63 -16.55 29.14 1.68
CA TYR A 63 -15.94 30.24 0.93
C TYR A 63 -16.61 31.53 1.42
N LYS A 64 -15.82 32.53 1.83
CA LYS A 64 -16.35 33.87 2.12
C LYS A 64 -16.60 34.58 0.78
N ASP A 65 -17.74 35.25 0.68
CA ASP A 65 -18.10 36.12 -0.43
C ASP A 65 -17.13 37.31 -0.56
#